data_AF-A0A2V5QKT7-F1
#
_entry.id   AF-A0A2V5QKT7-F1
#
_cell.length_a   1.000
_cell.length_b   1.000
_cell.length_c   1.000
_cell.angle_alpha   90.00
_cell.angle_beta   90.00
_cell.angle_gamma   90.00
#
_symmetry.space_group_name_H-M   'P 1'
#
loop_
_entity.id
_entity.type
_entity.pdbx_description
1 polymer ?
#
loop_
_entity_poly.entity_id
_entity_poly.type
_entity_poly.pdbx_seq_one_letter_code
_entity_poly.pdbx_strand_id
1 'polypeptide(L)'
;DLGGIGPELIYRVAEQFRARRLDMFADGLQDWIGLSEANLFGGRHEPEGLKGQCRVAALVQCDNGAPAARVFGQASKHGQSIPKTLVIVDPTGVVRGVARSSAPVCPFINRSFYLGKLPAKITANWFVGYIRDYDPQLDYAVRSADNGALSEEKIPVKLPVTKPAKP
;
A
#
# COMPACT_ATOMS: atom_id res chain seq x y z
N ASP A 1 7.93 -23.32 31.80
CA ASP A 1 6.55 -23.04 32.20
C ASP A 1 5.89 -22.17 31.14
N LEU A 2 5.01 -22.77 30.34
CA LEU A 2 4.36 -22.12 29.18
C LEU A 2 2.90 -21.83 29.55
N GLY A 3 2.67 -20.70 30.23
CA GLY A 3 1.36 -20.33 30.76
C GLY A 3 0.85 -19.01 30.19
N GLY A 4 0.08 -19.09 29.10
CA GLY A 4 -1.04 -18.16 28.85
C GLY A 4 -0.74 -16.84 28.15
N ILE A 5 -0.49 -16.86 26.83
CA ILE A 5 -0.90 -15.74 25.98
C ILE A 5 -2.42 -15.86 25.81
N GLY A 6 -3.17 -15.21 26.72
CA GLY A 6 -4.62 -15.36 26.81
C GLY A 6 -5.37 -14.89 25.55
N PRO A 7 -6.58 -15.43 25.29
CA PRO A 7 -7.45 -15.01 24.18
C PRO A 7 -7.71 -13.50 24.19
N GLU A 8 -7.73 -12.88 25.37
CA GLU A 8 -7.87 -11.44 25.59
C GLU A 8 -6.74 -10.60 25.00
N LEU A 9 -5.50 -11.09 25.05
CA LEU A 9 -4.38 -10.40 24.41
C LEU A 9 -4.53 -10.50 22.89
N ILE A 10 -4.95 -11.67 22.38
CA ILE A 10 -5.22 -11.88 20.94
C ILE A 10 -6.41 -11.03 20.47
N TYR A 11 -7.46 -10.88 21.29
CA TYR A 11 -8.64 -10.06 21.00
C TYR A 11 -8.33 -8.57 21.07
N ARG A 12 -7.64 -8.07 22.10
CA ARG A 12 -7.17 -6.68 22.16
C ARG A 12 -6.21 -6.34 21.03
N VAL A 13 -5.30 -7.26 20.72
CA VAL A 13 -4.37 -7.12 19.60
C VAL A 13 -5.15 -7.14 18.29
N ALA A 14 -6.14 -8.03 18.11
CA ALA A 14 -7.00 -8.08 16.92
C ALA A 14 -7.93 -6.87 16.78
N GLU A 15 -8.44 -6.31 17.87
CA GLU A 15 -9.22 -5.06 17.93
C GLU A 15 -8.35 -3.86 17.59
N GLN A 16 -7.17 -3.74 18.22
CA GLN A 16 -6.17 -2.73 17.85
C GLN A 16 -5.72 -2.90 16.40
N PHE A 17 -5.59 -4.13 15.88
CA PHE A 17 -5.29 -4.41 14.47
C PHE A 17 -6.49 -4.21 13.54
N ARG A 18 -7.74 -4.20 14.02
CA ARG A 18 -8.93 -3.89 13.23
C ARG A 18 -9.04 -2.39 13.03
N ALA A 19 -8.98 -1.60 14.09
CA ALA A 19 -9.02 -0.13 14.01
C ALA A 19 -7.76 0.48 13.37
N ARG A 20 -6.58 -0.15 13.50
CA ARG A 20 -5.30 0.36 12.96
C ARG A 20 -4.89 -0.26 11.63
N ARG A 21 -5.78 -1.00 10.98
CA ARG A 21 -5.42 -1.84 9.82
C ARG A 21 -5.00 -1.02 8.61
N LEU A 22 -5.54 0.17 8.45
CA LEU A 22 -5.15 1.14 7.42
C LEU A 22 -3.98 2.01 7.88
N ASP A 23 -3.97 2.42 9.17
CA ASP A 23 -2.90 3.22 9.80
C ASP A 23 -1.53 2.53 9.67
N MET A 24 -1.47 1.20 9.80
CA MET A 24 -0.20 0.46 9.70
C MET A 24 0.54 0.68 8.37
N PHE A 25 -0.19 0.85 7.27
CA PHE A 25 0.42 0.99 5.95
C PHE A 25 0.93 2.40 5.70
N ALA A 26 0.31 3.41 6.32
CA ALA A 26 0.56 4.80 6.02
C ALA A 26 0.17 5.74 7.18
N ASP A 27 0.75 5.48 8.34
CA ASP A 27 0.56 6.30 9.54
C ASP A 27 0.89 7.77 9.22
N GLY A 28 -0.06 8.66 9.49
CA GLY A 28 0.02 10.09 9.19
C GLY A 28 -0.21 10.53 7.73
N LEU A 29 -0.50 9.60 6.79
CA LEU A 29 -0.75 9.94 5.37
C LEU A 29 -2.19 9.69 4.92
N GLN A 30 -3.09 9.33 5.84
CA GLN A 30 -4.48 9.05 5.51
C GLN A 30 -5.25 10.29 5.06
N ASP A 31 -4.88 11.46 5.60
CA ASP A 31 -5.49 12.75 5.26
C ASP A 31 -5.25 13.14 3.79
N TRP A 32 -4.33 12.46 3.09
CA TRP A 32 -4.08 12.67 1.67
C TRP A 32 -5.13 11.95 0.81
N ILE A 33 -5.79 10.92 1.32
CA ILE A 33 -6.78 10.16 0.55
C ILE A 33 -8.03 11.01 0.31
N GLY A 34 -8.45 11.07 -0.95
CA GLY A 34 -9.57 11.89 -1.41
C GLY A 34 -9.15 13.28 -1.88
N LEU A 35 -7.89 13.67 -1.68
CA LEU A 35 -7.36 14.93 -2.20
C LEU A 35 -6.76 14.74 -3.60
N SER A 36 -6.81 15.80 -4.41
CA SER A 36 -6.18 15.80 -5.74
C SER A 36 -4.66 15.97 -5.63
N GLU A 37 -3.94 15.46 -6.64
CA GLU A 37 -2.51 15.67 -6.80
C GLU A 37 -2.13 17.17 -6.74
N ALA A 38 -2.94 18.02 -7.37
CA ALA A 38 -2.74 19.47 -7.38
C ALA A 38 -2.84 20.09 -5.98
N ASN A 39 -3.80 19.65 -5.15
CA ASN A 39 -3.98 20.18 -3.80
C ASN A 39 -2.84 19.77 -2.87
N LEU A 40 -2.33 18.53 -3.02
CA LEU A 40 -1.29 17.99 -2.15
C LEU A 40 0.11 18.48 -2.52
N PHE A 41 0.40 18.60 -3.81
CA PHE A 41 1.75 18.83 -4.30
C PHE A 41 1.92 20.15 -5.05
N GLY A 42 0.85 20.96 -5.16
CA GLY A 42 0.86 22.24 -5.85
C GLY A 42 1.11 22.12 -7.36
N GLY A 43 0.79 20.96 -7.95
CA GLY A 43 1.11 20.64 -9.35
C GLY A 43 2.60 20.42 -9.62
N ARG A 44 3.43 20.29 -8.58
CA ARG A 44 4.86 20.01 -8.74
C ARG A 44 5.07 18.55 -9.14
N HIS A 45 5.75 18.39 -10.27
CA HIS A 45 6.17 17.10 -10.78
C HIS A 45 7.67 17.11 -11.05
N GLU A 46 8.34 16.00 -10.76
CA GLU A 46 9.77 15.84 -11.01
C GLU A 46 10.07 14.47 -11.64
N PRO A 47 10.98 14.39 -12.62
CA PRO A 47 11.45 13.12 -13.15
C PRO A 47 12.37 12.45 -12.12
N GLU A 48 11.94 11.32 -11.54
CA GLU A 48 12.72 10.59 -10.54
C GLU A 48 13.35 9.30 -11.10
N GLY A 49 13.07 8.95 -12.36
CA GLY A 49 13.42 7.66 -12.94
C GLY A 49 12.75 6.50 -12.20
N LEU A 50 11.52 6.71 -11.70
CA LEU A 50 10.80 5.72 -10.92
C LEU A 50 10.45 4.50 -11.78
N LYS A 51 10.85 3.31 -11.32
CA LYS A 51 10.59 2.03 -11.97
C LYS A 51 10.11 1.01 -10.95
N GLY A 52 9.29 0.06 -11.39
CA GLY A 52 8.80 -0.98 -10.50
C GLY A 52 7.61 -1.75 -11.00
N GLN A 53 6.97 -2.47 -10.07
CA GLN A 53 5.75 -3.23 -10.30
C GLN A 53 4.87 -3.16 -9.07
N CYS A 54 3.55 -3.07 -9.26
CA CYS A 54 2.57 -3.08 -8.19
C CYS A 54 1.42 -4.03 -8.54
N ARG A 55 0.84 -4.69 -7.55
CA ARG A 55 -0.36 -5.50 -7.72
C ARG A 55 -1.26 -5.48 -6.50
N VAL A 56 -2.55 -5.69 -6.76
CA VAL A 56 -3.53 -5.98 -5.70
C VAL A 56 -3.24 -7.35 -5.10
N ALA A 57 -3.08 -7.36 -3.78
CA ALA A 57 -2.75 -8.52 -2.98
C ALA A 57 -3.98 -9.22 -2.42
N ALA A 58 -4.94 -8.42 -1.97
CA ALA A 58 -6.17 -8.85 -1.35
C ALA A 58 -7.22 -7.73 -1.43
N LEU A 59 -8.47 -8.13 -1.61
CA LEU A 59 -9.62 -7.25 -1.38
C LEU A 59 -9.97 -7.28 0.11
N VAL A 60 -10.26 -6.12 0.66
CA VAL A 60 -10.60 -5.90 2.07
C VAL A 60 -11.74 -4.89 2.15
N GLN A 61 -12.28 -4.70 3.34
CA GLN A 61 -13.26 -3.64 3.61
C GLN A 61 -12.65 -2.65 4.61
N CYS A 62 -12.97 -1.37 4.43
CA CYS A 62 -12.75 -0.34 5.43
C CYS A 62 -13.70 -0.54 6.63
N ASP A 63 -13.44 0.16 7.73
CA ASP A 63 -14.28 0.07 8.94
C ASP A 63 -15.73 0.52 8.71
N ASN A 64 -15.94 1.40 7.72
CA ASN A 64 -17.26 1.84 7.28
C ASN A 64 -17.92 0.88 6.26
N GLY A 65 -17.34 -0.30 6.02
CA GLY A 65 -17.84 -1.29 5.06
C GLY A 65 -17.51 -1.00 3.59
N ALA A 66 -16.87 0.13 3.28
CA ALA A 66 -16.51 0.48 1.90
C ALA A 66 -15.45 -0.49 1.33
N PRO A 67 -15.47 -0.76 0.01
CA PRO A 67 -14.49 -1.63 -0.63
C PRO A 67 -13.10 -1.00 -0.56
N ALA A 68 -12.09 -1.82 -0.26
CA ALA A 68 -10.70 -1.41 -0.25
C ALA A 68 -9.81 -2.53 -0.79
N ALA A 69 -8.61 -2.17 -1.24
CA ALA A 69 -7.63 -3.13 -1.73
C ALA A 69 -6.32 -2.94 -1.00
N ARG A 70 -5.68 -4.05 -0.61
CA ARG A 70 -4.27 -4.04 -0.22
C ARG A 70 -3.43 -4.24 -1.45
N VAL A 71 -2.36 -3.48 -1.55
CA VAL A 71 -1.37 -3.65 -2.61
C VAL A 71 0.00 -3.95 -2.01
N PHE A 72 0.84 -4.55 -2.83
CA PHE A 72 2.27 -4.54 -2.61
C PHE A 72 2.98 -4.46 -3.94
N GLY A 73 4.23 -4.04 -3.89
CA GLY A 73 5.03 -3.89 -5.07
C GLY A 73 6.50 -3.75 -4.76
N GLN A 74 7.24 -3.49 -5.82
CA GLN A 74 8.63 -3.06 -5.77
C GLN A 74 8.74 -1.74 -6.48
N ALA A 75 9.53 -0.82 -5.92
CA ALA A 75 9.82 0.47 -6.53
C ALA A 75 11.29 0.85 -6.29
N SER A 76 11.91 1.46 -7.30
CA SER A 76 13.19 2.13 -7.18
C SER A 76 13.19 3.42 -8.01
N LYS A 77 13.97 4.41 -7.56
CA LYS A 77 14.21 5.69 -8.23
C LYS A 77 15.71 5.94 -8.37
N HIS A 78 16.13 6.76 -9.34
CA HIS A 78 17.54 7.03 -9.65
C HIS A 78 18.42 5.77 -9.67
N GLY A 79 17.94 4.69 -10.29
CA GLY A 79 18.67 3.42 -10.44
C GLY A 79 18.63 2.48 -9.23
N GLN A 80 18.76 2.98 -7.99
CA GLN A 80 18.83 2.11 -6.79
C GLN A 80 18.22 2.72 -5.51
N SER A 81 17.84 3.99 -5.50
CA SER A 81 17.21 4.61 -4.34
C SER A 81 15.79 4.09 -4.16
N ILE A 82 15.33 4.02 -2.92
CA ILE A 82 14.02 3.48 -2.59
C ILE A 82 13.10 4.65 -2.21
N PRO A 83 11.98 4.84 -2.92
CA PRO A 83 11.03 5.89 -2.55
C PRO A 83 10.45 5.61 -1.17
N LYS A 84 10.47 6.60 -0.26
CA LYS A 84 9.98 6.41 1.11
C LYS A 84 8.46 6.46 1.14
N THR A 85 7.91 7.44 0.44
CA THR A 85 6.48 7.73 0.38
C THR A 85 5.98 7.55 -1.04
N LEU A 86 4.95 6.72 -1.19
CA LEU A 86 4.30 6.45 -2.45
C LEU A 86 2.81 6.79 -2.31
N VAL A 87 2.23 7.39 -3.34
CA VAL A 87 0.78 7.59 -3.43
C VAL A 87 0.21 6.74 -4.56
N ILE A 88 -1.05 6.36 -4.42
CA ILE A 88 -1.79 5.61 -5.42
C ILE A 88 -2.93 6.49 -5.90
N VAL A 89 -2.89 6.82 -7.18
CA VAL A 89 -3.79 7.79 -7.80
C VAL A 89 -4.69 7.10 -8.81
N ASP A 90 -5.93 7.56 -8.92
CA ASP A 90 -6.85 7.16 -9.98
C ASP A 90 -6.60 7.96 -11.27
N PRO A 91 -7.25 7.61 -12.39
CA PRO A 91 -7.10 8.34 -13.66
C PRO A 91 -7.49 9.81 -13.61
N THR A 92 -8.29 10.23 -12.61
CA THR A 92 -8.70 11.63 -12.42
C THR A 92 -7.67 12.47 -11.67
N GLY A 93 -6.59 11.84 -11.18
CA GLY A 93 -5.58 12.50 -10.37
C GLY A 93 -6.00 12.70 -8.91
N VAL A 94 -6.93 11.89 -8.41
CA VAL A 94 -7.26 11.84 -6.98
C VAL A 94 -6.44 10.76 -6.31
N VAL A 95 -5.85 11.07 -5.16
CA VAL A 95 -5.16 10.09 -4.32
C VAL A 95 -6.21 9.19 -3.68
N ARG A 96 -6.24 7.92 -4.11
CA ARG A 96 -7.13 6.88 -3.57
C ARG A 96 -6.43 5.98 -2.57
N GLY A 97 -5.10 6.05 -2.51
CA GLY A 97 -4.33 5.18 -1.66
C GLY A 97 -2.94 5.71 -1.39
N VAL A 98 -2.29 5.09 -0.43
CA VAL A 98 -0.95 5.42 0.02
C VAL A 98 -0.18 4.13 0.28
N ALA A 99 1.11 4.20 0.02
CA ALA A 99 2.05 3.11 0.17
C ALA A 99 3.35 3.61 0.78
N ARG A 100 4.03 2.75 1.53
CA ARG A 100 5.34 3.05 2.11
C ARG A 100 6.33 1.97 1.79
N SER A 101 7.58 2.38 1.58
CA SER A 101 8.68 1.45 1.50
C SER A 101 8.70 0.57 2.74
N SER A 102 8.83 -0.71 2.49
CA SER A 102 8.79 -1.74 3.50
C SER A 102 10.22 -2.00 3.98
N ALA A 103 10.78 -1.06 4.75
CA ALA A 103 11.87 -1.35 5.68
C ALA A 103 11.48 -2.57 6.53
N PRO A 104 12.42 -3.47 6.86
CA PRO A 104 12.18 -4.92 6.94
C PRO A 104 10.81 -5.25 7.53
N VAL A 105 9.87 -5.66 6.66
CA VAL A 105 8.49 -5.97 7.07
C VAL A 105 8.59 -6.94 8.23
N CYS A 106 8.09 -6.50 9.40
CA CYS A 106 8.03 -7.36 10.56
C CYS A 106 7.42 -8.71 10.14
N PRO A 107 8.05 -9.86 10.43
CA PRO A 107 7.56 -11.18 10.01
C PRO A 107 6.08 -11.42 10.36
N PHE A 108 5.60 -10.78 11.42
CA PHE A 108 4.20 -10.74 11.82
C PHE A 108 3.28 -10.10 10.77
N ILE A 109 3.66 -8.99 10.14
CA ILE A 109 2.85 -8.33 9.11
C ILE A 109 2.73 -9.21 7.87
N ASN A 110 3.85 -9.82 7.44
CA ASN A 110 3.83 -10.75 6.31
C ASN A 110 2.91 -11.95 6.61
N ARG A 111 3.03 -12.56 7.79
CA ARG A 111 2.21 -13.70 8.20
C ARG A 111 0.72 -13.36 8.32
N SER A 112 0.39 -12.26 9.00
CA SER A 112 -0.99 -11.92 9.38
C SER A 112 -1.79 -11.20 8.28
N PHE A 113 -1.12 -10.51 7.34
CA PHE A 113 -1.79 -9.66 6.35
C PHE A 113 -1.54 -10.05 4.91
N TYR A 114 -0.37 -10.65 4.64
CA TYR A 114 0.00 -11.13 3.31
C TYR A 114 0.05 -12.66 3.22
N LEU A 115 -0.38 -13.37 4.27
CA LEU A 115 -0.42 -14.83 4.34
C LEU A 115 0.95 -15.48 4.03
N GLY A 116 2.04 -14.82 4.40
CA GLY A 116 3.40 -15.29 4.11
C GLY A 116 3.80 -15.20 2.63
N LYS A 117 3.02 -14.50 1.78
CA LYS A 117 3.29 -14.36 0.35
C LYS A 117 4.40 -13.35 0.02
N LEU A 118 4.86 -12.55 1.00
CA LEU A 118 6.05 -11.73 0.80
C LEU A 118 7.31 -12.57 1.06
N PRO A 119 8.38 -12.42 0.27
CA PRO A 119 9.61 -13.19 0.45
C PRO A 119 10.25 -12.92 1.83
N ALA A 120 10.82 -13.97 2.46
CA ALA A 120 11.40 -13.91 3.81
C ALA A 120 12.66 -13.01 3.91
N LYS A 121 13.37 -12.80 2.79
CA LYS A 121 14.37 -11.74 2.61
C LYS A 121 13.79 -10.69 1.69
N ILE A 122 13.21 -9.66 2.28
CA ILE A 122 12.78 -8.48 1.54
C ILE A 122 14.04 -7.68 1.21
N THR A 123 14.46 -7.73 -0.05
CA THR A 123 15.42 -6.77 -0.60
C THR A 123 14.82 -5.38 -0.47
N ALA A 124 15.63 -4.36 -0.21
CA ALA A 124 15.19 -3.06 0.29
C ALA A 124 14.21 -2.25 -0.60
N ASN A 125 13.79 -2.77 -1.75
CA ASN A 125 12.95 -2.11 -2.75
C ASN A 125 11.45 -2.45 -2.70
N TRP A 126 10.98 -3.21 -1.71
CA TRP A 126 9.55 -3.53 -1.60
C TRP A 126 8.78 -2.43 -0.90
N PHE A 127 7.49 -2.34 -1.22
CA PHE A 127 6.55 -1.47 -0.54
C PHE A 127 5.22 -2.18 -0.31
N VAL A 128 4.49 -1.69 0.68
CA VAL A 128 3.14 -2.13 1.01
C VAL A 128 2.23 -0.91 1.08
N GLY A 129 0.98 -1.08 0.67
CA GLY A 129 0.02 0.02 0.67
C GLY A 129 -1.41 -0.45 0.60
N TYR A 130 -2.32 0.50 0.50
CA TYR A 130 -3.74 0.24 0.35
C TYR A 130 -4.40 1.30 -0.52
N ILE A 131 -5.55 0.94 -1.09
CA ILE A 131 -6.45 1.79 -1.85
C ILE A 131 -7.80 1.78 -1.13
N ARG A 132 -8.32 2.96 -0.81
CA ARG A 132 -9.66 3.17 -0.27
C ARG A 132 -10.65 3.35 -1.42
N ASP A 133 -11.90 2.95 -1.20
CA ASP A 133 -12.97 3.03 -2.19
C ASP A 133 -12.54 2.39 -3.52
N TYR A 134 -11.98 1.19 -3.41
CA TYR A 134 -11.36 0.48 -4.53
C TYR A 134 -12.42 0.05 -5.55
N ASP A 135 -12.22 0.48 -6.80
CA ASP A 135 -13.01 0.12 -7.97
C ASP A 135 -12.10 -0.64 -8.96
N PRO A 136 -12.35 -1.94 -9.23
CA PRO A 136 -11.54 -2.72 -10.15
C PRO A 136 -11.59 -2.24 -11.61
N GLN A 137 -12.50 -1.34 -11.98
CA GLN A 137 -12.58 -0.75 -13.31
C GLN A 137 -11.64 0.43 -13.52
N LEU A 138 -11.03 0.97 -12.46
CA LEU A 138 -10.13 2.12 -12.54
C LEU A 138 -8.66 1.68 -12.71
N ASP A 139 -7.96 2.36 -13.61
CA ASP A 139 -6.53 2.19 -13.83
C ASP A 139 -5.72 3.01 -12.82
N TYR A 140 -5.47 2.43 -11.66
CA TYR A 140 -4.65 3.07 -10.64
C TYR A 140 -3.16 3.07 -10.99
N ALA A 141 -2.48 4.13 -10.59
CA ALA A 141 -1.04 4.27 -10.74
C ALA A 141 -0.37 4.61 -9.40
N VAL A 142 0.79 4.00 -9.14
CA VAL A 142 1.67 4.36 -8.03
C VAL A 142 2.66 5.41 -8.50
N ARG A 143 2.82 6.46 -7.70
CA ARG A 143 3.79 7.54 -7.91
C ARG A 143 4.60 7.76 -6.63
N SER A 144 5.84 8.19 -6.79
CA SER A 144 6.66 8.66 -5.66
C SER A 144 6.21 10.06 -5.28
N ALA A 145 6.11 10.30 -3.98
CA ALA A 145 5.71 11.58 -3.38
C ALA A 145 6.79 12.11 -2.44
N ASP A 146 8.03 11.66 -2.65
CA ASP A 146 9.16 12.13 -1.88
C ASP A 146 9.42 13.63 -2.18
N ASN A 147 10.00 14.34 -1.22
CA ASN A 147 10.40 15.75 -1.36
C ASN A 147 9.25 16.74 -1.65
N GLY A 148 7.99 16.34 -1.49
CA GLY A 148 6.83 17.21 -1.68
C GLY A 148 6.48 17.47 -3.15
N ALA A 149 7.01 16.67 -4.08
CA ALA A 149 6.65 16.64 -5.50
C ALA A 149 6.25 15.22 -5.91
N LEU A 150 5.48 15.10 -6.99
CA LEU A 150 5.11 13.79 -7.55
C LEU A 150 6.03 13.37 -8.68
N SER A 151 6.49 12.12 -8.66
CA SER A 151 7.24 11.57 -9.80
C SER A 151 6.42 11.65 -11.09
N GLU A 152 7.04 12.09 -12.18
CA GLU A 152 6.41 12.05 -13.51
C GLU A 152 6.09 10.61 -13.93
N GLU A 153 6.97 9.67 -13.61
CA GLU A 153 6.78 8.27 -13.93
C GLU A 153 5.74 7.60 -13.03
N LYS A 154 5.06 6.61 -13.60
CA LYS A 154 3.94 5.89 -13.00
C LYS A 154 4.20 4.39 -13.03
N ILE A 155 3.96 3.71 -11.91
CA ILE A 155 3.93 2.25 -11.85
C ILE A 155 2.46 1.81 -11.86
N PRO A 156 1.96 1.13 -12.91
CA PRO A 156 0.57 0.70 -12.95
C PRO A 156 0.27 -0.35 -11.87
N VAL A 157 -0.88 -0.22 -11.22
CA VAL A 157 -1.38 -1.21 -10.25
C VAL A 157 -2.08 -2.33 -11.02
N LYS A 158 -1.48 -3.52 -11.03
CA LYS A 158 -2.09 -4.68 -11.68
C LYS A 158 -3.22 -5.25 -10.84
N LEU A 159 -4.32 -5.58 -11.50
CA LEU A 159 -5.46 -6.29 -10.91
C LEU A 159 -5.00 -7.62 -10.30
N PRO A 160 -5.71 -8.14 -9.27
CA PRO A 160 -5.38 -9.42 -8.71
C PRO A 160 -5.56 -10.48 -9.79
N VAL A 161 -4.56 -11.36 -9.97
CA VAL A 161 -4.69 -12.51 -10.87
C VAL A 161 -5.71 -13.45 -10.23
N THR A 162 -6.98 -13.31 -10.61
CA THR A 162 -7.97 -14.37 -10.44
C THR A 162 -7.47 -15.55 -11.25
N LYS A 163 -6.89 -16.56 -10.58
CA LYS A 163 -6.80 -17.89 -11.19
C LYS A 163 -8.23 -18.23 -11.63
N PRO A 164 -8.46 -18.62 -12.90
CA PRO A 164 -9.78 -19.13 -13.28
C PRO A 164 -10.13 -20.27 -12.31
N ALA A 165 -11.33 -20.21 -11.74
CA ALA A 165 -11.89 -21.36 -11.05
C ALA A 165 -11.85 -22.52 -12.05
N LYS A 166 -11.17 -23.61 -11.67
CA LYS A 166 -11.08 -24.79 -12.51
C LYS A 166 -12.51 -25.31 -12.71
N PRO A 167 -12.94 -25.60 -13.95
CA PRO A 167 -14.27 -26.17 -14.22
C PRO A 167 -14.47 -27.50 -13.52
#